data_AF-A0A948BVP3-F1
#
_entry.id   AF-A0A948BVP3-F1
#
_cell.length_a   1.000
_cell.length_b   1.000
_cell.length_c   1.000
_cell.angle_alpha   90.00
_cell.angle_beta   90.00
_cell.angle_gamma   90.00
#
_symmetry.space_group_name_H-M   'P 1'
#
loop_
_entity.id
_entity.type
_entity.pdbx_description
1 polymer ?
#
loop_
_entity_poly.entity_id
_entity_poly.type
_entity_poly.pdbx_seq_one_letter_code
_entity_poly.pdbx_strand_id
1 'polypeptide(L)'
;MKNPEDICPDFPEWPERWHGVEEDIPYGQGLLAAMRPFVLHLIAKGLTRKTIRKHMDYLWLLGGEIIRDVGMDEEYDIPPEEKLRQSVDEEGGPYCRHLDSENDLRAFDATCRKFHKFLNSCL
;
A
#
# COMPACT_ATOMS: atom_id res chain seq x y z
N MET A 1 -11.34 11.09 -13.03
CA MET A 1 -10.10 10.63 -12.36
C MET A 1 -9.43 9.71 -13.34
N LYS A 2 -8.22 10.03 -13.76
CA LYS A 2 -7.39 9.24 -14.67
C LYS A 2 -6.19 8.65 -13.92
N ASN A 3 -5.70 9.35 -12.90
CA ASN A 3 -4.51 8.96 -12.15
C ASN A 3 -4.75 8.98 -10.62
N PRO A 4 -3.94 8.26 -9.82
CA PRO A 4 -3.97 8.32 -8.36
C PRO A 4 -3.89 9.76 -7.80
N GLU A 5 -3.08 10.61 -8.41
CA GLU A 5 -2.82 12.00 -8.01
C GLU A 5 -4.07 12.88 -8.12
N ASP A 6 -5.01 12.55 -9.01
CA ASP A 6 -6.29 13.26 -9.09
C ASP A 6 -7.11 13.11 -7.80
N ILE A 7 -6.81 12.08 -7.00
CA ILE A 7 -7.53 11.67 -5.78
C ILE A 7 -6.72 12.01 -4.53
N CYS A 8 -5.42 11.69 -4.54
CA CYS A 8 -4.44 11.92 -3.48
C CYS A 8 -3.22 12.65 -4.09
N PRO A 9 -3.20 13.99 -4.10
CA PRO A 9 -2.16 14.74 -4.80
C PRO A 9 -0.72 14.46 -4.34
N ASP A 10 -0.56 14.11 -3.06
CA ASP A 10 0.72 13.76 -2.42
C ASP A 10 1.11 12.30 -2.60
N PHE A 11 0.39 11.49 -3.40
CA PHE A 11 0.75 10.11 -3.70
C PHE A 11 2.22 9.93 -4.14
N PRO A 12 2.81 10.82 -4.98
CA PRO A 12 4.22 10.70 -5.36
C PRO A 12 5.21 10.98 -4.24
N GLU A 13 4.78 11.68 -3.18
CA GLU A 13 5.61 12.09 -2.03
C GLU A 13 5.56 11.08 -0.88
N TRP A 14 4.87 9.95 -1.08
CA TRP A 14 4.68 8.99 -0.01
C TRP A 14 5.98 8.37 0.52
N PRO A 15 6.95 7.95 -0.34
CA PRO A 15 8.22 7.41 0.12
C PRO A 15 8.97 8.39 1.04
N GLU A 16 8.98 9.68 0.69
CA GLU A 16 9.60 10.75 1.48
C GLU A 16 8.89 11.02 2.80
N ARG A 17 7.68 10.50 3.01
CA ARG A 17 6.94 10.66 4.25
C ARG A 17 6.89 9.38 5.10
N TRP A 18 7.20 8.23 4.51
CA TRP A 18 7.43 6.98 5.24
C TRP A 18 8.83 6.87 5.80
N HIS A 19 9.82 7.55 5.19
CA HIS A 19 11.23 7.36 5.51
C HIS A 19 11.56 7.63 6.99
N GLY A 20 12.31 6.72 7.60
CA GLY A 20 13.06 6.93 8.83
C GLY A 20 14.56 7.11 8.54
N VAL A 21 15.08 6.39 7.54
CA VAL A 21 16.46 6.47 7.03
C VAL A 21 16.47 6.71 5.51
N GLU A 22 17.62 7.03 4.94
CA GLU A 22 17.73 7.39 3.51
C GLU A 22 17.43 6.20 2.59
N GLU A 23 17.75 4.98 3.03
CA GLU A 23 17.50 3.72 2.32
C GLU A 23 15.99 3.43 2.13
N ASP A 24 15.13 3.99 3.00
CA ASP A 24 13.68 3.82 2.91
C ASP A 24 13.08 4.53 1.69
N ILE A 25 13.69 5.62 1.23
CA ILE A 25 13.17 6.41 0.10
C ILE A 25 13.18 5.58 -1.20
N PRO A 26 14.31 5.05 -1.68
CA PRO A 26 14.32 4.23 -2.89
C PRO A 26 13.50 2.94 -2.72
N TYR A 27 13.46 2.36 -1.52
CA TYR A 27 12.62 1.19 -1.25
C TYR A 27 11.12 1.52 -1.36
N GLY A 28 10.70 2.62 -0.74
CA GLY A 28 9.33 3.14 -0.78
C GLY A 28 8.89 3.53 -2.19
N GLN A 29 9.80 4.05 -3.03
CA GLN A 29 9.53 4.28 -4.45
C GLN A 29 9.15 2.98 -5.19
N GLY A 30 9.83 1.88 -4.86
CA GLY A 30 9.47 0.55 -5.37
C GLY A 30 8.10 0.07 -4.91
N LEU A 31 7.76 0.26 -3.63
CA LEU A 31 6.42 -0.03 -3.11
C LEU A 31 5.35 0.78 -3.86
N LEU A 32 5.58 2.08 -4.02
CA LEU A 32 4.65 3.00 -4.68
C LEU A 32 4.43 2.62 -6.16
N ALA A 33 5.48 2.21 -6.85
CA ALA A 33 5.41 1.74 -8.23
C ALA A 33 4.51 0.51 -8.37
N ALA A 34 4.56 -0.43 -7.42
CA ALA A 34 3.70 -1.62 -7.39
C ALA A 34 2.25 -1.31 -6.93
N MET A 35 2.05 -0.33 -6.06
CA MET A 35 0.71 0.10 -5.63
C MET A 35 -0.05 0.88 -6.71
N ARG A 36 0.63 1.66 -7.56
CA ARG A 36 0.00 2.50 -8.59
C ARG A 36 -0.92 1.71 -9.54
N PRO A 37 -0.51 0.57 -10.14
CA PRO A 37 -1.39 -0.24 -10.98
C PRO A 37 -2.68 -0.69 -10.28
N PHE A 38 -2.63 -0.98 -8.99
CA PHE A 38 -3.83 -1.34 -8.23
C PHE A 38 -4.79 -0.15 -8.12
N VAL A 39 -4.30 1.05 -7.82
CA VAL A 39 -5.15 2.25 -7.77
C VAL A 39 -5.76 2.54 -9.16
N LEU A 40 -4.98 2.40 -10.23
CA LEU A 40 -5.49 2.51 -11.60
C LEU A 40 -6.55 1.45 -11.91
N HIS A 41 -6.39 0.22 -11.42
CA HIS A 41 -7.41 -0.82 -11.54
C HIS A 41 -8.71 -0.44 -10.83
N LEU A 42 -8.64 0.14 -9.62
CA LEU A 42 -9.82 0.63 -8.90
C LEU A 42 -10.53 1.77 -9.67
N ILE A 43 -9.77 2.67 -10.30
CA ILE A 43 -10.30 3.71 -11.19
C ILE A 43 -11.01 3.09 -12.40
N ALA A 44 -10.37 2.13 -13.08
CA ALA A 44 -10.91 1.46 -14.25
C ALA A 44 -12.18 0.64 -13.95
N LYS A 45 -12.30 0.10 -12.73
CA LYS A 45 -13.52 -0.56 -12.24
C LYS A 45 -14.68 0.42 -11.97
N GLY A 46 -14.47 1.73 -12.12
CA GLY A 46 -15.51 2.74 -11.96
C GLY A 46 -15.91 2.99 -10.50
N LEU A 47 -15.04 2.67 -9.53
CA LEU A 47 -15.31 2.96 -8.14
C LEU A 47 -15.41 4.48 -7.90
N THR A 48 -16.20 4.85 -6.90
CA THR A 48 -16.35 6.27 -6.54
C THR A 48 -15.04 6.85 -6.01
N ARG A 49 -14.82 8.17 -6.20
CA ARG A 49 -13.67 8.90 -5.64
C ARG A 49 -13.47 8.63 -4.15
N LYS A 50 -14.57 8.64 -3.39
CA LYS A 50 -14.57 8.40 -1.94
C LYS A 50 -14.08 6.99 -1.60
N THR A 51 -14.54 5.98 -2.33
CA THR A 51 -14.12 4.59 -2.13
C THR A 51 -12.65 4.39 -2.47
N ILE A 52 -12.18 4.97 -3.57
CA ILE A 52 -10.76 4.87 -3.96
C ILE A 52 -9.88 5.59 -2.95
N ARG A 53 -10.26 6.80 -2.50
CA ARG A 53 -9.53 7.52 -1.45
C ARG A 53 -9.38 6.66 -0.19
N LYS A 54 -10.46 6.01 0.25
CA LYS A 54 -10.40 5.10 1.41
C LYS A 54 -9.41 3.95 1.20
N HIS A 55 -9.39 3.33 0.02
CA HIS A 55 -8.38 2.31 -0.29
C HIS A 55 -6.95 2.88 -0.30
N MET A 56 -6.75 4.08 -0.85
CA MET A 56 -5.44 4.75 -0.80
C MET A 56 -4.99 5.08 0.62
N ASP A 57 -5.90 5.50 1.51
CA ASP A 57 -5.57 5.74 2.92
C ASP A 57 -5.05 4.47 3.62
N TYR A 58 -5.60 3.30 3.26
CA TYR A 58 -5.10 2.02 3.79
C TYR A 58 -3.81 1.54 3.10
N LEU A 59 -3.63 1.82 1.81
CA LEU A 59 -2.34 1.56 1.13
C LEU A 59 -1.21 2.43 1.73
N TRP A 60 -1.53 3.67 2.10
CA TRP A 60 -0.64 4.55 2.83
C TRP A 60 -0.15 3.92 4.14
N LEU A 61 -1.07 3.37 4.93
CA LEU A 61 -0.74 2.67 6.17
C LEU A 61 0.07 1.39 5.93
N LEU A 62 -0.30 0.61 4.91
CA LEU A 62 0.42 -0.61 4.52
C LEU A 62 1.88 -0.29 4.16
N GLY A 63 2.11 0.74 3.35
CA GLY A 63 3.46 1.15 2.95
C GLY A 63 4.31 1.57 4.15
N GLY A 64 3.74 2.34 5.07
CA GLY A 64 4.44 2.75 6.30
C GLY A 64 4.81 1.59 7.22
N GLU A 65 3.94 0.58 7.38
CA GLU A 65 4.28 -0.61 8.18
C GLU A 65 5.35 -1.47 7.49
N ILE A 66 5.30 -1.62 6.16
CA ILE A 66 6.33 -2.38 5.43
C ILE A 66 7.69 -1.70 5.52
N ILE A 67 7.76 -0.37 5.34
CA ILE A 67 9.02 0.38 5.49
C ILE A 67 9.57 0.20 6.90
N ARG A 68 8.71 0.29 7.92
CA ARG A 68 9.13 0.06 9.31
C ARG A 68 9.69 -1.35 9.49
N ASP A 69 8.99 -2.38 9.03
CA ASP A 69 9.39 -3.78 9.21
C ASP A 69 10.72 -4.05 8.48
N VAL A 70 10.84 -3.60 7.23
CA VAL A 70 12.09 -3.72 6.45
C VAL A 70 13.26 -3.03 7.15
N GLY A 71 13.06 -1.82 7.66
CA GLY A 71 14.11 -1.09 8.37
C GLY A 71 14.47 -1.71 9.73
N MET A 72 13.53 -2.35 10.42
CA MET A 72 13.78 -3.04 11.69
C MET A 72 14.52 -4.36 11.52
N ASP A 73 14.20 -5.10 10.46
CA ASP A 73 14.75 -6.43 10.19
C ASP A 73 15.94 -6.40 9.20
N GLU A 74 16.32 -5.20 8.73
CA GLU A 74 17.39 -4.93 7.75
C GLU A 74 17.19 -5.64 6.39
N GLU A 75 15.93 -5.85 5.97
CA GLU A 75 15.54 -6.67 4.80
C GLU A 75 15.47 -5.89 3.47
N TYR A 76 16.34 -4.90 3.27
CA TYR A 76 16.35 -4.07 2.05
C TYR A 76 16.77 -4.83 0.78
N ASP A 77 17.32 -6.04 0.94
CA ASP A 77 17.69 -6.94 -0.15
C ASP A 77 16.48 -7.63 -0.79
N ILE A 78 15.35 -7.72 -0.07
CA ILE A 78 14.09 -8.22 -0.61
C ILE A 78 13.50 -7.18 -1.57
N PRO A 79 13.20 -7.52 -2.83
CA PRO A 79 12.60 -6.56 -3.76
C PRO A 79 11.27 -6.00 -3.23
N PRO A 80 10.98 -4.69 -3.37
CA PRO A 80 9.77 -4.08 -2.80
C PRO A 80 8.45 -4.74 -3.24
N GLU A 81 8.34 -5.17 -4.50
CA GLU A 81 7.15 -5.90 -4.96
C GLU A 81 7.02 -7.29 -4.30
N GLU A 82 8.15 -7.99 -4.10
CA GLU A 82 8.14 -9.28 -3.41
C GLU A 82 7.75 -9.10 -1.94
N LYS A 83 8.31 -8.09 -1.26
CA LYS A 83 7.93 -7.77 0.12
C LYS A 83 6.44 -7.44 0.23
N LEU A 84 5.89 -6.65 -0.70
CA LEU A 84 4.45 -6.39 -0.77
C LEU A 84 3.64 -7.69 -0.82
N ARG A 85 4.03 -8.64 -1.66
CA ARG A 85 3.35 -9.95 -1.78
C ARG A 85 3.47 -10.79 -0.52
N GLN A 86 4.59 -10.71 0.19
CA GLN A 86 4.77 -11.38 1.48
C GLN A 86 3.96 -10.72 2.60
N SER A 87 3.66 -9.42 2.49
CA SER A 87 2.93 -8.66 3.51
C SER A 87 1.41 -8.73 3.40
N VAL A 88 0.83 -9.23 2.30
CA VAL A 88 -0.62 -9.33 2.13
C VAL A 88 -1.04 -10.71 1.63
N ASP A 89 -2.16 -11.21 2.13
CA ASP A 89 -2.65 -12.55 1.80
C ASP A 89 -4.19 -12.62 1.70
N GLU A 90 -4.75 -13.83 1.82
CA GLU A 90 -6.19 -14.06 1.81
C GLU A 90 -6.90 -13.61 3.09
N GLU A 91 -6.18 -13.42 4.20
CA GLU A 91 -6.71 -12.97 5.47
C GLU A 91 -6.69 -11.44 5.57
N GLY A 92 -5.62 -10.79 5.11
CA GLY A 92 -5.49 -9.34 5.24
C GLY A 92 -4.09 -8.80 4.94
N GLY A 93 -3.68 -7.82 5.72
CA GLY A 93 -2.33 -7.28 5.73
C GLY A 93 -1.68 -7.42 7.11
N PRO A 94 -0.51 -6.80 7.32
CA PRO A 94 0.14 -6.82 8.63
C PRO A 94 -0.71 -6.08 9.67
N TYR A 95 -0.44 -6.33 10.95
CA TYR A 95 -1.02 -5.52 12.01
C TYR A 95 -0.64 -4.05 11.83
N CYS A 96 -1.64 -3.15 11.77
CA CYS A 96 -1.41 -1.72 11.66
C CYS A 96 -1.60 -1.03 13.02
N ARG A 97 -0.49 -0.55 13.61
CA ARG A 97 -0.48 0.12 14.93
C ARG A 97 -1.19 1.49 14.96
N HIS A 98 -1.54 2.02 13.79
CA HIS A 98 -2.25 3.29 13.64
C HIS A 98 -3.78 3.14 13.61
N LEU A 99 -4.28 1.90 13.67
CA LEU A 99 -5.71 1.60 13.71
C LEU A 99 -6.11 1.11 15.11
N ASP A 100 -7.14 1.72 15.68
CA ASP A 100 -7.58 1.51 17.06
C ASP A 100 -8.94 0.80 17.17
N SER A 101 -9.64 0.60 16.05
CA SER A 101 -10.95 -0.03 16.00
C SER A 101 -10.98 -1.31 15.15
N GLU A 102 -11.76 -2.30 15.57
CA GLU A 102 -12.03 -3.50 14.77
C GLU A 102 -12.65 -3.17 13.40
N ASN A 103 -13.42 -2.09 13.32
CA ASN A 103 -14.01 -1.65 12.07
C ASN A 103 -12.95 -1.19 11.07
N ASP A 104 -11.95 -0.45 11.54
CA ASP A 104 -10.89 0.05 10.70
C ASP A 104 -9.91 -1.04 10.32
N LEU A 105 -9.55 -1.93 11.24
CA LEU A 105 -8.74 -3.12 10.95
C LEU A 105 -9.40 -3.99 9.87
N ARG A 106 -10.70 -4.29 10.00
CA ARG A 106 -11.43 -5.06 8.97
C ARG A 106 -11.47 -4.36 7.61
N ALA A 107 -11.52 -3.03 7.58
CA ALA A 107 -11.53 -2.26 6.35
C ALA A 107 -10.14 -2.16 5.71
N PHE A 108 -9.08 -2.10 6.53
CA PHE A 108 -7.69 -2.24 6.12
C PHE A 108 -7.46 -3.62 5.50
N ASP A 109 -7.82 -4.70 6.19
CA ASP A 109 -7.69 -6.07 5.68
C ASP A 109 -8.49 -6.28 4.39
N ALA A 110 -9.68 -5.68 4.29
CA ALA A 110 -10.45 -5.72 3.05
C ALA A 110 -9.74 -5.04 1.87
N THR A 111 -8.91 -4.03 2.12
CA THR A 111 -8.04 -3.42 1.10
C THR A 111 -6.87 -4.33 0.77
N CYS A 112 -6.19 -4.86 1.77
CA CYS A 112 -5.06 -5.78 1.60
C CYS A 112 -5.46 -7.04 0.82
N ARG A 113 -6.59 -7.68 1.15
CA ARG A 113 -7.11 -8.83 0.38
C ARG A 113 -7.42 -8.50 -1.08
N LYS A 114 -7.93 -7.30 -1.36
CA LYS A 114 -8.17 -6.86 -2.74
C LYS A 114 -6.85 -6.63 -3.48
N PHE A 115 -5.86 -6.10 -2.78
CA PHE A 115 -4.55 -5.87 -3.35
C PHE A 115 -3.81 -7.19 -3.60
N HIS A 116 -3.83 -8.13 -2.64
CA HIS A 116 -3.35 -9.50 -2.81
C HIS A 116 -3.96 -10.18 -4.04
N LYS A 117 -5.29 -10.12 -4.18
CA LYS A 117 -5.99 -10.63 -5.37
C LYS A 117 -5.52 -9.95 -6.66
N PHE A 118 -5.33 -8.64 -6.64
CA PHE A 118 -4.82 -7.90 -7.80
C PHE A 118 -3.41 -8.36 -8.18
N LEU A 119 -2.50 -8.45 -7.20
CA LEU A 119 -1.13 -8.90 -7.39
C LEU A 119 -1.07 -10.31 -7.99
N ASN A 120 -1.99 -11.20 -7.62
CA ASN A 120 -2.04 -12.59 -8.12
C ASN A 120 -2.87 -12.78 -9.40
N SER A 121 -3.69 -11.80 -9.81
CA SER A 121 -4.53 -11.89 -11.01
C SER A 121 -3.89 -11.25 -12.25
N CYS A 122 -2.85 -10.43 -12.07
CA CYS A 122 -2.02 -9.93 -13.16
C CYS A 122 -0.92 -10.97 -13.47
N LEU A 123 -1.34 -12.09 -14.06
CA LEU A 123 -0.52 -13.07 -14.79
C LEU A 123 -1.12 -13.26 -16.18
#